data_AF-A0A5E7VE73-F1
#
_entry.id   AF-A0A5E7VE73-F1
#
_cell.length_a   1.000
_cell.length_b   1.000
_cell.length_c   1.000
_cell.angle_alpha   90.00
_cell.angle_beta   90.00
_cell.angle_gamma   90.00
#
_symmetry.space_group_name_H-M   'P 1'
#
loop_
_entity.id
_entity.type
_entity.pdbx_description
1 polymer ?
#
loop_
_entity_poly.entity_id
_entity_poly.type
_entity_poly.pdbx_seq_one_letter_code
_entity_poly.pdbx_strand_id
1 'polypeptide(L)' 'MISLNLNAVREKQTESERIAAAMAEFWTRPGSTFKDLPATRIKPRPARRDWVDPETVLKRRPKPISAADRKALRKMADSL' A
#
# COMPACT_ATOMS: atom_id res chain seq x y z
N MET A 1 25.17 -30.66 -8.51
CA MET A 1 24.42 -29.45 -8.11
C MET A 1 23.58 -29.75 -6.86
N ILE A 2 24.21 -29.82 -5.69
CA ILE A 2 23.53 -30.09 -4.39
C ILE A 2 23.78 -28.90 -3.42
N SER A 3 24.81 -28.10 -3.68
CA SER A 3 25.30 -27.01 -2.81
C SER A 3 24.37 -25.79 -2.72
N LEU A 4 23.67 -25.42 -3.80
CA LEU A 4 22.79 -24.23 -3.79
C LEU A 4 21.63 -24.40 -2.79
N ASN A 5 21.09 -25.62 -2.70
CA ASN A 5 19.98 -25.95 -1.81
C ASN A 5 20.41 -25.97 -0.34
N LEU A 6 21.64 -26.36 -0.05
CA LEU A 6 22.17 -26.38 1.32
C LEU A 6 22.29 -24.98 1.92
N ASN A 7 22.72 -24.00 1.13
CA ASN A 7 22.77 -22.60 1.58
C ASN A 7 21.36 -22.05 1.83
N ALA A 8 20.42 -22.29 0.91
CA ALA A 8 19.02 -21.90 1.09
C ALA A 8 18.39 -22.55 2.34
N VAL A 9 18.68 -23.83 2.60
CA VAL A 9 18.19 -24.51 3.81
C VAL A 9 18.77 -23.90 5.08
N ARG A 10 20.07 -23.59 5.11
CA ARG A 10 20.71 -22.92 6.25
C ARG A 10 20.12 -21.54 6.49
N GLU A 11 19.91 -20.75 5.44
CA GLU A 11 19.27 -19.43 5.54
C GLU A 11 17.85 -19.56 6.15
N LYS A 12 17.04 -20.54 5.69
CA LYS A 12 15.72 -20.79 6.27
C LYS A 12 15.76 -21.27 7.71
N GLN A 13 16.78 -22.04 8.10
CA GLN A 13 16.98 -22.45 9.49
C GLN A 13 17.30 -21.24 10.37
N THR A 14 18.22 -20.37 9.95
CA THR A 14 18.55 -19.16 10.72
C THR A 14 17.35 -18.22 10.89
N GLU A 15 16.53 -18.07 9.85
CA GLU A 15 15.31 -17.27 9.94
C GLU A 15 14.25 -17.93 10.84
N SER A 16 14.12 -19.26 10.78
CA SER A 16 13.19 -20.00 11.64
C SER A 16 13.59 -19.89 13.11
N GLU A 17 14.88 -19.98 13.43
CA GLU A 17 15.41 -19.80 14.78
C GLU A 17 15.14 -18.37 15.30
N ARG A 18 15.35 -17.36 14.44
CA ARG A 18 15.05 -15.96 14.76
C ARG A 18 13.56 -15.74 15.08
N ILE A 19 12.67 -16.31 14.27
CA ILE A 19 11.22 -16.22 14.49
C ILE A 19 10.83 -16.94 15.79
N ALA A 20 11.39 -18.13 16.04
CA ALA A 20 11.13 -18.89 17.25
C ALA A 20 11.54 -18.13 18.52
N ALA A 21 12.72 -17.49 18.49
CA ALA A 21 13.20 -16.65 19.59
C ALA A 21 12.27 -15.44 19.82
N ALA A 22 11.85 -14.74 18.76
CA ALA A 22 10.94 -13.61 18.86
C ALA A 22 9.54 -14.01 19.37
N MET A 23 9.04 -15.19 18.97
CA MET A 23 7.78 -15.74 19.49
C MET A 23 7.89 -16.07 20.98
N ALA A 24 8.97 -16.75 21.40
CA ALA A 24 9.20 -17.06 22.81
C ALA A 24 9.27 -15.78 23.65
N GLU A 25 9.99 -14.76 23.18
CA GLU A 25 10.06 -13.46 23.84
C GLU A 25 8.66 -12.83 23.98
N PHE A 26 7.85 -12.81 22.92
CA PHE A 26 6.48 -12.28 22.96
C PHE A 26 5.66 -12.93 24.07
N TRP A 27 5.67 -14.25 24.20
CA TRP A 27 4.90 -14.99 25.21
C TRP A 27 5.35 -14.77 26.65
N THR A 28 6.59 -14.32 26.88
CA THR A 28 7.09 -14.04 28.23
C THR A 28 6.72 -12.65 28.74
N ARG A 29 6.31 -11.73 27.85
CA ARG A 29 5.97 -10.35 28.22
C ARG A 29 4.61 -10.30 28.95
N PRO A 30 4.49 -9.58 30.08
CA PRO A 30 3.20 -9.38 30.74
C PRO A 30 2.18 -8.73 29.80
N GLY A 31 0.97 -9.27 29.73
CA GLY A 31 -0.08 -8.77 28.85
C GLY A 31 0.00 -9.23 27.39
N SER A 32 0.93 -10.14 27.06
CA SER A 32 0.94 -10.83 25.78
C SER A 32 -0.33 -11.69 25.62
N THR A 33 -1.24 -11.21 24.79
CA THR A 33 -2.47 -11.92 24.43
C THR A 33 -2.66 -11.79 22.94
N PHE A 34 -3.10 -12.87 22.30
CA PHE A 34 -3.59 -12.85 20.93
C PHE A 34 -5.08 -13.15 20.95
N LYS A 35 -5.80 -12.62 19.96
CA LYS A 35 -7.21 -12.94 19.75
C LYS A 35 -7.39 -13.30 18.29
N ASP A 36 -7.76 -14.55 18.05
CA ASP A 36 -8.22 -14.96 16.73
C ASP A 36 -9.59 -14.31 16.50
N LEU A 37 -9.61 -13.35 15.59
CA LEU A 37 -10.85 -12.72 15.15
C LEU A 37 -11.47 -13.57 14.04
N PRO A 38 -12.81 -13.68 14.00
CA PRO A 38 -13.47 -14.35 12.89
C PRO A 38 -13.13 -13.66 11.57
N ALA A 39 -13.03 -14.44 10.49
CA ALA A 39 -12.79 -13.89 9.16
C ALA A 39 -13.86 -12.84 8.81
N THR A 40 -13.42 -11.65 8.42
CA THR A 40 -14.32 -10.59 7.96
C THR A 40 -15.05 -11.05 6.71
N ARG A 41 -16.38 -11.17 6.77
CA ARG A 41 -17.20 -11.40 5.58
C ARG A 41 -17.26 -10.11 4.77
N ILE A 42 -16.47 -10.05 3.70
CA ILE A 42 -16.55 -8.96 2.73
C ILE A 42 -17.90 -9.07 2.03
N LYS A 43 -18.85 -8.19 2.37
CA LYS A 43 -20.09 -8.07 1.59
C LYS A 43 -19.72 -7.64 0.16
N PRO A 44 -20.36 -8.20 -0.88
CA PRO A 44 -20.16 -7.71 -2.23
C PRO A 44 -20.51 -6.23 -2.29
N ARG A 45 -19.76 -5.47 -3.08
CA ARG A 45 -20.07 -4.06 -3.33
C ARG A 45 -21.48 -3.98 -3.92
N PRO A 46 -22.29 -2.97 -3.54
CA PRO A 46 -23.60 -2.78 -4.15
C PRO A 46 -23.45 -2.62 -5.67
N ALA A 47 -24.45 -3.08 -6.41
CA ALA A 47 -24.50 -2.91 -7.85
C ALA A 47 -24.35 -1.43 -8.19
N ARG A 48 -23.41 -1.12 -9.09
CA ARG A 48 -23.29 0.23 -9.65
C ARG A 48 -24.40 0.42 -10.68
N ARG A 49 -24.90 1.65 -10.80
CA ARG A 49 -25.73 2.01 -11.95
C ARG A 49 -24.87 1.99 -13.21
N ASP A 50 -25.47 1.61 -14.34
CA ASP A 50 -24.79 1.62 -15.65
C ASP A 50 -24.53 3.05 -16.17
N TRP A 51 -25.15 4.05 -15.57
CA TRP A 51 -25.02 5.46 -15.93
C TRP A 51 -24.67 6.32 -14.73
N VAL A 52 -23.98 7.42 -14.99
CA VAL A 52 -23.64 8.46 -14.02
C VAL A 52 -24.40 9.72 -14.40
N ASP A 53 -25.02 10.37 -13.41
CA ASP A 53 -25.74 11.62 -13.64
C ASP A 53 -24.76 12.72 -14.09
N PRO A 54 -24.92 13.31 -15.29
CA PRO A 54 -24.00 14.31 -15.83
C PRO A 54 -23.84 15.54 -14.93
N GLU A 55 -24.85 15.87 -14.12
CA GLU A 55 -24.78 16.99 -13.17
C GLU A 55 -23.94 16.64 -11.93
N THR A 56 -23.80 15.35 -11.63
CA THR A 56 -22.93 14.83 -10.55
C THR A 56 -21.51 14.54 -11.01
N VAL A 57 -21.25 14.54 -12.33
CA VAL A 57 -19.90 14.34 -12.86
C VAL A 57 -19.08 15.60 -12.61
N LEU A 58 -18.10 15.49 -11.69
CA LEU A 58 -17.10 16.53 -11.51
C LEU A 58 -16.38 16.77 -12.86
N LYS A 59 -16.66 17.91 -13.51
CA LYS A 59 -16.04 18.31 -14.78
C LYS A 59 -14.57 18.67 -14.51
N ARG A 60 -13.71 17.65 -14.47
CA ARG A 60 -12.28 17.74 -14.13
C ARG A 60 -11.42 18.44 -15.19
N ARG A 61 -11.99 18.97 -16.28
CA ARG A 61 -11.18 19.64 -17.30
C ARG A 61 -10.62 20.93 -16.69
N PRO A 62 -9.30 21.04 -16.46
CA PRO A 62 -8.71 22.28 -16.01
C PRO A 62 -9.00 23.34 -17.06
N LYS A 63 -9.31 24.57 -16.63
CA LYS A 63 -9.42 25.68 -17.58
C LYS A 63 -8.10 25.79 -18.36
N PRO A 64 -8.14 25.99 -19.69
CA PRO A 64 -6.92 26.17 -20.46
C PRO A 64 -6.18 27.43 -19.96
N ILE A 65 -4.86 27.30 -19.79
CA ILE A 65 -3.99 28.41 -19.36
C ILE A 65 -3.96 29.50 -20.45
N SER A 66 -4.17 30.75 -20.06
CA SER A 66 -4.16 31.88 -20.99
C SER A 66 -2.75 32.14 -21.55
N ALA A 67 -2.66 32.87 -22.66
CA ALA A 67 -1.35 33.26 -23.21
C ALA A 67 -0.54 34.13 -22.24
N ALA A 68 -1.21 35.00 -21.47
CA ALA A 68 -0.59 35.85 -20.46
C ALA A 68 -0.01 35.02 -19.31
N ASP A 69 -0.79 34.08 -18.77
CA ASP A 69 -0.35 33.19 -17.69
C ASP A 69 0.85 32.33 -18.11
N ARG A 70 0.82 31.82 -19.35
CA ARG A 70 1.95 31.06 -19.91
C ARG A 70 3.22 31.91 -20.00
N LYS A 71 3.11 33.19 -20.34
CA LYS A 71 4.25 34.12 -20.39
C LYS A 71 4.79 34.44 -18.99
N ALA A 72 3.90 34.60 -18.01
CA ALA A 72 4.28 34.83 -16.62
C ALA A 72 5.01 33.61 -16.01
N LEU A 73 4.47 32.40 -16.22
CA LEU A 73 5.08 31.15 -15.75
C LEU A 73 6.47 30.91 -16.35
N ARG A 74 6.68 31.22 -17.64
CA ARG A 74 8.00 31.14 -18.28
C ARG A 74 9.01 32.07 -17.61
N LYS A 75 8.64 33.34 -17.39
CA LYS A 75 9.51 34.31 -16.70
C LYS A 75 9.90 33.87 -15.29
N MET A 76 8.96 33.27 -14.55
CA MET A 76 9.23 32.73 -13.21
C MET A 76 10.19 31.53 -13.27
N ALA A 77 10.01 30.64 -14.24
CA ALA A 77 10.89 29.49 -14.45
C ALA A 77 12.30 29.91 -14.87
N ASP A 78 12.44 30.93 -15.72
CA ASP A 78 13.73 31.46 -16.17
C ASP A 78 14.49 32.21 -15.06
N SER A 79 13.83 32.53 -13.95
CA SER A 79 14.40 33.23 -12.79
C SER A 79 14.87 32.30 -11.65
N LEU A 80 14.77 30.98 -11.86
CA LEU A 80 15.27 29.93 -10.97
C LEU A 80 16.58 29.35 -11.52
#